data_AF-A0AAV1ZEW3-F1
#
_entry.id   AF-A0AAV1ZEW3-F1
#
_cell.length_a   1.000
_cell.length_b   1.000
_cell.length_c   1.000
_cell.angle_alpha   90.00
_cell.angle_beta   90.00
_cell.angle_gamma   90.00
#
_symmetry.space_group_name_H-M   'P 1'
#
loop_
_entity.id
_entity.type
_entity.pdbx_description
1 polymer ?
#
loop_
_entity_poly.entity_id
_entity_poly.type
_entity_poly.pdbx_seq_one_letter_code
_entity_poly.pdbx_strand_id
1 'polypeptide(L)'
;MKEKEESAKLFKGKKGKKLEQEIVKRSRTFVPGGNLPDATPEKPSGPTASDVEAIREAIKNATTLEEVERLKQMLKSGQIPRKDAVAVSQNQDEEEEMELESST
;
A
#
# COMPACT_ATOMS: atom_id res chain seq x y z
N MET A 1 -28.33 27.11 -21.28
CA MET A 1 -27.22 27.45 -22.20
C MET A 1 -26.16 28.37 -21.58
N LYS A 2 -26.51 29.23 -20.60
CA LYS A 2 -25.60 30.20 -19.98
C LYS A 2 -24.26 29.62 -19.48
N GLU A 3 -24.30 28.51 -18.75
CA GLU A 3 -23.10 27.87 -18.19
C GLU A 3 -22.12 27.36 -19.28
N LYS A 4 -22.66 26.92 -20.43
CA LYS A 4 -21.87 26.46 -21.57
C LYS A 4 -21.07 27.61 -22.19
N GLU A 5 -21.68 28.79 -22.30
CA GLU A 5 -21.03 29.98 -22.85
C GLU A 5 -19.96 30.56 -21.91
N GLU A 6 -20.22 30.54 -20.60
CA GLU A 6 -19.27 30.99 -19.59
C GLU A 6 -18.04 30.09 -19.54
N SER A 7 -18.25 28.76 -19.63
CA SER A 7 -17.16 27.79 -19.72
C SER A 7 -16.34 27.99 -21.00
N ALA A 8 -17.00 28.19 -22.15
CA ALA A 8 -16.29 28.50 -23.39
C ALA A 8 -15.45 29.78 -23.29
N LYS A 9 -15.95 30.82 -22.59
CA LYS A 9 -15.21 32.05 -22.33
C LYS A 9 -14.02 31.85 -21.39
N LEU A 10 -14.12 30.95 -20.42
CA LEU A 10 -13.04 30.62 -19.47
C LEU A 10 -11.90 29.85 -20.16
N PHE A 11 -12.24 28.89 -21.03
CA PHE A 11 -11.26 28.00 -21.66
C PHE A 11 -10.70 28.49 -23.01
N LYS A 12 -11.32 29.49 -23.68
CA LYS A 12 -10.86 29.98 -25.00
C LYS A 12 -9.46 30.62 -25.02
N GLY A 13 -9.02 31.19 -23.90
CA GLY A 13 -7.78 31.97 -23.81
C GLY A 13 -6.54 31.13 -23.51
N LYS A 14 -5.33 31.71 -23.64
CA LYS A 14 -4.06 31.04 -23.27
C LYS A 14 -4.05 30.53 -21.82
N LYS A 15 -4.67 31.28 -20.89
CA LYS A 15 -4.83 30.87 -19.48
C LYS A 15 -5.80 29.68 -19.33
N GLY A 16 -6.91 29.71 -20.07
CA GLY A 16 -7.89 28.64 -20.12
C GLY A 16 -7.31 27.32 -20.64
N LYS A 17 -6.54 27.36 -21.73
CA LYS A 17 -5.85 26.17 -22.26
C LYS A 17 -4.83 25.58 -21.28
N LYS A 18 -4.14 26.42 -20.49
CA LYS A 18 -3.24 25.93 -19.43
C LYS A 18 -4.03 25.22 -18.32
N LEU A 19 -5.16 25.80 -17.92
CA LEU A 19 -6.05 25.21 -16.91
C LEU A 19 -6.60 23.86 -17.39
N GLU A 20 -6.99 23.73 -18.65
CA GLU A 20 -7.41 22.47 -19.25
C GLU A 20 -6.30 21.41 -19.19
N GLN A 21 -5.06 21.77 -19.55
CA GLN A 21 -3.91 20.86 -19.47
C GLN A 21 -3.56 20.47 -18.03
N GLU A 22 -3.67 21.39 -17.07
CA GLU A 22 -3.42 21.10 -15.65
C GLU A 22 -4.49 20.20 -15.07
N ILE A 23 -5.75 20.40 -15.45
CA ILE A 23 -6.85 19.50 -15.07
C ILE A 23 -6.56 18.11 -15.61
N VAL A 24 -6.28 17.95 -16.92
CA VAL A 24 -5.97 16.65 -17.53
C VAL A 24 -4.79 15.95 -16.84
N LYS A 25 -3.73 16.69 -16.48
CA LYS A 25 -2.56 16.12 -15.79
C LYS A 25 -2.84 15.71 -14.33
N ARG A 26 -3.75 16.40 -13.65
CA ARG A 26 -4.04 16.20 -12.22
C ARG A 26 -5.24 15.28 -11.99
N SER A 27 -6.16 15.21 -12.94
CA SER A 27 -7.38 14.40 -12.85
C SER A 27 -7.13 12.98 -13.33
N ARG A 28 -7.28 12.00 -12.44
CA ARG A 28 -7.33 10.57 -12.80
C ARG A 28 -8.74 10.14 -13.22
N THR A 29 -9.37 10.92 -14.09
CA THR A 29 -10.73 10.62 -14.56
C THR A 29 -10.65 9.81 -15.86
N PHE A 30 -11.45 8.75 -15.94
CA PHE A 30 -11.59 7.94 -17.15
C PHE A 30 -12.23 8.78 -18.25
N VAL A 31 -11.50 9.01 -19.35
CA VAL A 31 -12.02 9.68 -20.55
C VAL A 31 -12.49 8.59 -21.53
N PRO A 32 -13.79 8.49 -21.86
CA PRO A 32 -14.29 7.48 -22.80
C PRO A 32 -13.60 7.60 -24.16
N GLY A 33 -12.93 6.53 -24.61
CA GLY A 33 -12.15 6.51 -25.86
C GLY A 33 -10.79 7.21 -25.79
N GLY A 34 -10.43 7.80 -24.65
CA GLY A 34 -9.08 8.27 -24.38
C GLY A 34 -8.16 7.13 -23.98
N ASN A 35 -6.87 7.27 -24.28
CA ASN A 35 -5.86 6.35 -23.80
C ASN A 35 -5.92 6.33 -22.28
N LEU A 36 -6.07 5.14 -21.68
CA LEU A 36 -5.87 4.99 -20.24
C LEU A 36 -4.47 5.58 -19.94
N PRO A 37 -4.34 6.53 -18.99
CA PRO A 37 -3.01 6.93 -18.56
C PRO A 37 -2.31 5.65 -18.18
N ASP A 38 -1.16 5.36 -18.82
CA ASP A 38 -0.39 4.15 -18.58
C ASP A 38 -0.40 3.88 -17.09
N ALA A 39 -1.21 2.90 -16.69
CA ALA A 39 -1.45 2.58 -15.29
C ALA A 39 -0.26 1.77 -14.79
N THR A 40 0.94 2.24 -15.10
CA THR A 40 2.22 1.75 -14.63
C THR A 40 2.93 2.88 -13.87
N PRO A 41 2.41 3.34 -12.72
CA PRO A 41 3.32 3.33 -11.59
C PRO A 41 3.53 1.87 -11.24
N GLU A 42 4.74 1.41 -11.50
CA GLU A 42 5.46 0.32 -10.85
C GLU A 42 5.02 0.10 -9.40
N LYS A 43 3.83 -0.45 -9.16
CA LYS A 43 3.57 -1.12 -7.90
C LYS A 43 4.41 -2.38 -8.02
N PRO A 44 5.44 -2.58 -7.19
CA PRO A 44 6.10 -3.87 -7.14
C PRO A 44 4.99 -4.88 -6.83
N SER A 45 4.62 -5.65 -7.86
CA SER A 45 3.68 -6.75 -7.73
C SER A 45 4.46 -7.88 -7.06
N GLY A 46 4.62 -7.78 -5.75
CA GLY A 46 5.37 -8.73 -4.94
C GLY A 46 6.44 -8.09 -4.06
N PRO A 47 7.05 -8.89 -3.17
CA PRO A 47 8.16 -8.45 -2.33
C PRO A 47 9.30 -7.88 -3.19
N THR A 48 10.04 -6.91 -2.65
CA THR A 48 11.22 -6.37 -3.35
C THR A 48 12.30 -7.44 -3.51
N ALA A 49 13.24 -7.26 -4.44
CA ALA A 49 14.35 -8.21 -4.60
C ALA A 49 15.13 -8.45 -3.28
N SER A 50 15.32 -7.39 -2.49
CA SER A 50 15.93 -7.47 -1.16
C SER A 50 15.09 -8.29 -0.18
N ASP A 51 13.76 -8.16 -0.23
CA ASP A 51 12.87 -8.94 0.63
C ASP A 51 12.97 -10.43 0.27
N VAL A 52 13.05 -10.78 -1.02
CA VAL A 52 13.23 -12.16 -1.48
C VAL A 52 14.54 -12.75 -0.97
N GLU A 53 15.62 -11.97 -0.97
CA GLU A 53 16.91 -12.40 -0.43
C GLU A 53 16.86 -12.62 1.08
N ALA A 54 16.24 -11.70 1.83
CA ALA A 54 16.08 -11.83 3.27
C ALA A 54 15.24 -13.08 3.65
N ILE A 55 14.18 -13.36 2.90
CA ILE A 55 13.37 -14.57 3.07
C ILE A 55 14.21 -15.82 2.82
N ARG A 56 15.00 -15.84 1.74
CA ARG A 56 15.86 -16.98 1.41
C ARG A 56 16.92 -17.21 2.49
N GLU A 57 17.52 -16.14 3.01
CA GLU A 57 18.51 -16.21 4.09
C GLU A 57 17.88 -16.73 5.38
N ALA A 58 16.68 -16.26 5.74
CA ALA A 58 15.94 -16.73 6.91
C ALA A 58 15.59 -18.22 6.80
N ILE A 59 15.14 -18.70 5.63
CA ILE A 59 14.87 -20.13 5.40
C ILE A 59 16.17 -20.95 5.52
N LYS A 60 17.28 -20.44 4.98
CA LYS A 60 18.57 -21.14 5.02
C LYS A 60 19.13 -21.25 6.45
N ASN A 61 18.87 -20.25 7.29
CA ASN A 61 19.33 -20.21 8.68
C ASN A 61 18.39 -20.94 9.65
N ALA A 62 17.16 -21.26 9.24
CA ALA A 62 16.24 -22.04 10.06
C ALA A 62 16.79 -23.46 10.27
N THR A 63 16.85 -23.89 11.52
CA THR A 63 17.44 -25.18 11.91
C THR A 63 16.38 -26.21 12.31
N THR A 64 15.17 -25.74 12.64
CA THR A 64 14.04 -26.58 13.06
C THR A 64 12.88 -26.47 12.09
N LEU A 65 12.03 -27.50 12.04
CA LEU A 65 10.83 -27.49 11.21
C LEU A 65 9.84 -26.40 11.68
N GLU A 66 9.74 -26.21 12.99
CA GLU A 66 8.89 -25.20 13.61
C GLU A 66 9.28 -23.77 13.18
N GLU A 67 10.57 -23.47 13.08
CA GLU A 67 11.05 -22.17 12.59
C GLU A 67 10.62 -21.92 11.14
N VAL A 68 10.68 -22.95 10.29
CA VAL A 68 10.24 -22.87 8.89
C VAL A 68 8.73 -22.66 8.80
N GLU A 69 7.95 -23.32 9.65
CA GLU A 69 6.49 -23.16 9.70
C GLU A 69 6.09 -21.75 10.16
N ARG A 70 6.74 -21.24 11.21
CA ARG A 70 6.56 -19.86 11.67
C ARG A 70 6.88 -18.86 10.56
N LEU A 71 8.00 -19.06 9.85
CA LEU A 71 8.38 -18.19 8.73
C LEU A 71 7.33 -18.24 7.61
N LYS A 72 6.81 -19.43 7.28
CA LYS A 72 5.72 -19.59 6.30
C LYS A 72 4.44 -18.86 6.71
N GLN A 73 4.07 -18.91 8.00
CA GLN A 73 2.90 -18.21 8.52
C GLN A 73 3.09 -16.68 8.46
N MET A 74 4.28 -16.19 8.81
CA MET A 74 4.66 -14.78 8.72
C MET A 74 4.58 -14.24 7.28
N LEU A 75 5.05 -15.01 6.30
CA LEU A 75 4.96 -14.59 4.90
C LEU A 75 3.52 -14.57 4.38
N LYS A 76 2.68 -15.51 4.83
CA LYS A 76 1.25 -15.50 4.49
C LYS A 76 0.51 -14.29 5.06
N SER A 77 0.92 -13.78 6.22
CA SER A 77 0.37 -12.54 6.79
C SER A 77 0.96 -11.28 6.16
N GLY A 78 1.92 -11.40 5.23
CA GLY A 78 2.55 -10.29 4.52
C GLY A 78 3.70 -9.63 5.28
N GLN A 79 4.17 -10.23 6.37
CA GLN A 79 5.36 -9.76 7.07
C GLN A 79 6.62 -10.35 6.43
N ILE A 80 7.57 -9.47 6.09
CA ILE A 80 8.88 -9.89 5.59
C ILE A 80 9.88 -9.86 6.75
N PRO A 81 10.68 -10.91 6.97
CA PRO A 81 11.80 -10.87 7.90
C PRO A 81 12.80 -9.81 7.44
N ARG A 82 12.78 -8.62 8.05
CA ARG A 82 13.77 -7.56 7.81
C ARG A 82 14.88 -7.65 8.86
N LYS A 83 16.11 -7.33 8.44
CA LYS A 83 17.30 -7.27 9.31
C LYS A 83 17.26 -6.15 10.36
N ASP A 84 16.31 -5.22 10.25
CA ASP A 84 16.12 -4.10 11.20
C ASP A 84 14.82 -4.28 12.00
N ALA A 85 14.73 -5.34 12.79
CA ALA A 85 13.67 -5.47 13.81
C ALA A 85 14.14 -4.77 15.11
N VAL A 86 14.20 -3.44 15.07
CA VAL A 86 14.05 -2.61 16.27
C VAL A 86 12.80 -1.77 16.05
N ALA A 87 11.80 -1.99 16.91
CA ALA A 87 10.41 -1.49 16.87
C ALA A 87 9.52 -2.26 15.86
N VAL A 88 8.55 -3.06 16.27
CA VAL A 88 7.52 -2.79 17.28
C VAL A 88 7.17 -4.09 18.01
N SER A 89 7.51 -4.17 19.29
CA SER A 89 6.76 -4.97 20.25
C SER A 89 5.57 -4.13 20.68
N GLN A 90 4.35 -4.71 20.66
CA GLN A 90 3.39 -4.68 21.78
C GLN A 90 1.95 -5.02 21.33
N ASN A 91 1.34 -5.88 22.13
CA ASN A 91 -0.09 -6.07 22.38
C ASN A 91 -0.86 -7.05 21.48
N GLN A 92 -0.91 -8.31 21.92
CA GLN A 92 -2.13 -9.08 22.17
C GLN A 92 -1.71 -10.36 22.91
N ASP A 93 -2.52 -10.83 23.84
CA ASP A 93 -2.42 -12.12 24.57
C ASP A 93 -2.05 -12.07 26.07
N GLU A 94 -2.59 -11.16 26.90
CA GLU A 94 -2.65 -11.35 28.39
C GLU A 94 -3.85 -10.62 29.07
N GLU A 95 -5.09 -10.79 28.60
CA GLU A 95 -6.30 -10.26 29.30
C GLU A 95 -7.36 -11.35 29.64
N GLU A 96 -6.95 -12.57 30.00
CA GLU A 96 -7.87 -13.59 30.54
C GLU A 96 -7.30 -14.25 31.80
N GLU A 97 -7.37 -13.60 32.97
CA GLU A 97 -7.42 -14.23 34.32
C GLU A 97 -7.22 -13.16 35.41
N MET A 98 -8.27 -12.43 35.84
CA MET A 98 -8.29 -11.81 37.19
C MET A 98 -9.67 -11.25 37.65
N GLU A 99 -10.81 -11.78 37.17
CA GLU A 99 -12.15 -11.38 37.66
C GLU A 99 -12.77 -12.34 38.70
N LEU A 100 -11.95 -13.09 39.46
CA LEU A 100 -12.44 -14.01 40.49
C LEU A 100 -11.80 -13.76 41.87
N GLU A 101 -11.84 -12.55 42.45
CA GLU A 101 -11.57 -12.41 43.90
C GLU A 101 -11.85 -11.04 44.57
N SER A 102 -12.96 -10.35 44.25
CA SER A 102 -13.37 -9.19 45.09
C SER A 102 -14.83 -9.16 45.53
N SER A 103 -15.47 -10.34 45.62
CA SER A 103 -16.72 -10.49 46.35
C SER A 103 -16.42 -11.10 47.73
N THR A 104 -16.05 -10.26 48.71
CA THR A 104 -16.22 -10.47 50.17
C THR A 104 -16.12 -9.14 50.88
#